data_AF-A0AAN5BXP6-F1
#
_entry.id   AF-A0AAN5BXP6-F1
#
_cell.length_a   1.000
_cell.length_b   1.000
_cell.length_c   1.000
_cell.angle_alpha   90.00
_cell.angle_beta   90.00
_cell.angle_gamma   90.00
#
_symmetry.space_group_name_H-M   'P 1'
#
loop_
_entity.id
_entity.type
_entity.pdbx_description
1 polymer ?
#
loop_
_entity_poly.entity_id
_entity_poly.type
_entity_poly.pdbx_seq_one_letter_code
_entity_poly.pdbx_strand_id
1 'polypeptide(L)'
;MGNTFAVPRAATEDEIKNIITGFAHAAEFLDRAGYDGIELHAAHGYLLSQFLSQATNLRRDKYGGSPTNRMRLILEIRAAITENVRPGFIVGIKINSVEFEPDGIVRDEAWELCRAREEHEFDFVELSGGRYKNLDEDDTAKHVISKKHEAVSSLDFTLSEVGRY
;
A
#
# COMPACT_ATOMS: atom_id res chain seq x y z
N MET A 1 -19.20 -11.75 -18.30
CA MET A 1 -18.66 -11.00 -19.47
C MET A 1 -18.43 -9.57 -19.01
N GLY A 2 -17.18 -9.18 -18.73
CA GLY A 2 -16.87 -7.87 -18.11
C GLY A 2 -15.41 -7.69 -17.64
N ASN A 3 -14.47 -8.52 -18.13
CA ASN A 3 -13.08 -8.57 -17.64
C ASN A 3 -12.09 -7.76 -18.48
N THR A 4 -12.55 -6.78 -19.25
CA THR A 4 -11.64 -5.92 -20.03
C THR A 4 -11.51 -4.56 -19.35
N PHE A 5 -10.50 -4.44 -18.49
CA PHE A 5 -10.00 -3.14 -18.05
C PHE A 5 -9.35 -2.42 -19.24
N ALA A 6 -9.48 -1.10 -19.28
CA ALA A 6 -8.74 -0.29 -20.24
C ALA A 6 -7.23 -0.47 -20.01
N VAL A 7 -6.44 -0.45 -21.08
CA VAL A 7 -4.97 -0.49 -20.96
C VAL A 7 -4.52 0.76 -20.18
N PRO A 8 -3.82 0.61 -19.05
CA PRO A 8 -3.41 1.75 -18.24
C PRO A 8 -2.40 2.62 -18.98
N ARG A 9 -2.45 3.93 -18.75
CA ARG A 9 -1.44 4.89 -19.21
C ARG A 9 -0.50 5.21 -18.05
N ALA A 10 0.79 5.36 -18.33
CA ALA A 10 1.74 5.87 -17.35
C ALA A 10 1.37 7.30 -16.91
N ALA A 11 1.24 7.53 -15.60
CA ALA A 11 0.95 8.85 -15.04
C ALA A 11 2.05 9.88 -15.40
N THR A 12 1.67 11.12 -15.68
CA THR A 12 2.62 12.23 -15.81
C THR A 12 3.15 12.64 -14.44
N GLU A 13 4.23 13.42 -14.40
CA GLU A 13 4.73 13.95 -13.13
C GLU A 13 3.70 14.83 -12.41
N ASP A 14 2.88 15.59 -13.13
CA ASP A 14 1.83 16.41 -12.52
C ASP A 14 0.68 15.54 -11.98
N GLU A 15 0.33 14.45 -12.65
CA GLU A 15 -0.62 13.47 -12.12
C GLU A 15 -0.06 12.78 -10.86
N ILE A 16 1.24 12.51 -10.81
CA ILE A 16 1.90 11.97 -9.62
C ILE A 16 1.85 12.98 -8.46
N LYS A 17 2.10 14.26 -8.71
CA LYS A 17 1.92 15.32 -7.69
C LYS A 17 0.48 15.35 -7.18
N ASN A 18 -0.50 15.28 -8.09
CA ASN A 18 -1.92 15.24 -7.71
C ASN A 18 -2.28 14.01 -6.88
N ILE A 19 -1.69 12.84 -7.18
CA ILE A 19 -1.82 11.62 -6.37
C ILE A 19 -1.31 11.90 -4.95
N ILE A 20 -0.10 12.44 -4.81
CA ILE A 20 0.51 12.77 -3.51
C ILE A 20 -0.39 13.71 -2.70
N THR A 21 -0.84 14.81 -3.32
CA THR A 21 -1.75 15.77 -2.67
C THR A 21 -3.09 15.12 -2.31
N GLY A 22 -3.61 14.20 -3.13
CA GLY A 22 -4.84 13.47 -2.85
C GLY A 22 -4.75 12.61 -1.60
N PHE A 23 -3.65 11.87 -1.41
CA PHE A 23 -3.42 11.09 -0.19
C PHE A 23 -3.25 11.98 1.04
N ALA A 24 -2.47 13.07 0.93
CA ALA A 24 -2.28 14.00 2.04
C ALA A 24 -3.59 14.67 2.46
N HIS A 25 -4.41 15.10 1.50
CA HIS A 25 -5.73 15.68 1.77
C HIS A 25 -6.69 14.67 2.42
N ALA A 26 -6.66 13.40 2.00
CA ALA A 26 -7.46 12.35 2.64
C ALA A 26 -7.04 12.14 4.11
N ALA A 27 -5.74 12.17 4.39
CA ALA A 27 -5.21 12.05 5.75
C ALA A 27 -5.58 13.25 6.63
N GLU A 28 -5.44 14.47 6.11
CA GLU A 28 -5.88 15.70 6.80
C GLU A 28 -7.38 15.64 7.12
N PHE A 29 -8.19 15.19 6.17
CA PHE A 29 -9.63 15.04 6.38
C PHE A 29 -9.94 14.03 7.50
N LEU A 30 -9.26 12.89 7.52
CA LEU A 30 -9.37 11.87 8.56
C LEU A 30 -8.93 12.38 9.93
N ASP A 31 -7.81 13.09 10.01
CA ASP A 31 -7.33 13.73 11.22
C ASP A 31 -8.37 14.71 11.79
N ARG A 32 -8.90 15.60 10.94
CA ARG A 32 -9.94 16.58 11.30
C ARG A 32 -11.26 15.93 11.71
N ALA A 33 -11.57 14.76 11.16
CA ALA A 33 -12.74 13.97 11.55
C ALA A 33 -12.54 13.21 12.88
N GLY A 34 -11.34 13.24 13.47
CA GLY A 34 -11.06 12.65 14.77
C GLY A 34 -10.50 11.23 14.73
N TYR A 35 -10.09 10.74 13.56
CA TYR A 35 -9.48 9.41 13.43
C TYR A 35 -8.08 9.41 14.01
N ASP A 36 -7.62 8.24 14.44
CA ASP A 36 -6.28 8.07 15.00
C ASP A 36 -5.19 7.96 13.93
N GLY A 37 -5.55 7.58 12.70
CA GLY A 37 -4.57 7.37 11.64
C GLY A 37 -5.15 6.92 10.30
N ILE A 38 -4.25 6.59 9.38
CA ILE A 38 -4.52 5.98 8.07
C ILE A 38 -3.59 4.81 7.79
N GLU A 39 -4.02 3.94 6.86
CA GLU A 39 -3.16 2.91 6.28
C GLU A 39 -3.00 3.13 4.77
N LEU A 40 -1.76 3.18 4.28
CA LEU A 40 -1.46 3.22 2.86
C LEU A 40 -1.55 1.83 2.25
N HIS A 41 -2.38 1.68 1.22
CA HIS A 41 -2.56 0.39 0.55
C HIS A 41 -1.58 0.21 -0.62
N ALA A 42 -0.46 -0.47 -0.37
CA ALA A 42 0.58 -0.83 -1.34
C ALA A 42 0.64 -2.35 -1.62
N ALA A 43 -0.54 -2.97 -1.73
CA ALA A 43 -0.69 -4.40 -1.99
C ALA A 43 -1.74 -4.66 -3.09
N HIS A 44 -1.92 -5.94 -3.46
CA HIS A 44 -2.98 -6.46 -4.33
C HIS A 44 -3.08 -5.88 -5.75
N GLY A 45 -2.01 -5.29 -6.29
CA GLY A 45 -2.00 -4.78 -7.66
C GLY A 45 -2.65 -3.40 -7.82
N TYR A 46 -2.98 -2.70 -6.72
CA TYR A 46 -3.39 -1.30 -6.74
C TYR A 46 -2.22 -0.36 -7.02
N LEU A 47 -2.52 0.93 -7.22
CA LEU A 47 -1.60 1.98 -7.65
C LEU A 47 -0.23 1.92 -6.97
N LEU A 48 -0.16 1.94 -5.64
CA LEU A 48 1.11 1.97 -4.93
C LEU A 48 1.93 0.68 -5.13
N SER A 49 1.26 -0.48 -5.16
CA SER A 49 1.92 -1.76 -5.50
C SER A 49 2.40 -1.80 -6.95
N GLN A 50 1.71 -1.12 -7.87
CA GLN A 50 2.15 -1.01 -9.27
C GLN A 50 3.42 -0.17 -9.41
N PHE A 51 3.64 0.81 -8.54
CA PHE A 51 4.90 1.56 -8.50
C PHE A 51 6.04 0.73 -7.89
N LEU A 52 5.76 -0.13 -6.91
CA LEU A 52 6.77 -1.00 -6.29
C LEU A 52 7.24 -2.14 -7.20
N SER A 53 6.31 -2.79 -7.92
CA SER A 53 6.59 -4.00 -8.69
C SER A 53 7.34 -3.71 -9.99
N GLN A 54 8.45 -4.42 -10.23
CA GLN A 54 9.21 -4.35 -11.48
C GLN A 54 8.40 -4.82 -12.70
N ALA A 55 7.41 -5.69 -12.47
CA ALA A 55 6.56 -6.23 -13.54
C ALA A 55 5.58 -5.20 -14.11
N THR A 56 5.25 -4.16 -13.33
CA THR A 56 4.25 -3.15 -13.70
C THR A 56 4.83 -1.74 -13.83
N ASN A 57 5.85 -1.40 -13.04
CA ASN A 57 6.56 -0.14 -13.16
C ASN A 57 7.68 -0.20 -14.22
N LEU A 58 7.31 0.11 -15.47
CA LEU A 58 8.25 0.18 -16.59
C LEU A 58 8.79 1.60 -16.84
N ARG A 59 8.65 2.52 -15.86
CA ARG A 59 9.12 3.90 -16.01
C ARG A 59 10.64 3.97 -16.04
N ARG A 60 11.16 4.99 -16.73
CA ARG A 60 12.60 5.30 -16.84
C ARG A 60 12.99 6.63 -16.17
N ASP A 61 12.04 7.24 -15.46
CA ASP A 61 12.24 8.49 -14.73
C ASP A 61 12.56 8.22 -13.25
N LYS A 62 12.51 9.27 -12.42
CA LYS A 62 12.80 9.20 -10.99
C LYS A 62 11.85 8.30 -10.18
N TYR A 63 10.75 7.82 -10.78
CA TYR A 63 9.78 6.94 -10.14
C TYR A 63 9.88 5.47 -10.60
N GLY A 64 10.84 5.12 -11.46
CA GLY A 64 11.04 3.75 -11.95
C GLY A 64 12.49 3.30 -12.01
N GLY A 65 12.71 2.07 -12.45
CA GLY A 65 14.02 1.44 -12.51
C GLY A 65 14.44 0.90 -11.14
N SER A 66 15.32 1.61 -10.42
CA SER A 66 15.90 1.12 -9.17
C SER A 66 14.86 0.98 -8.05
N PRO A 67 15.07 0.08 -7.06
CA PRO A 67 14.16 -0.04 -5.91
C PRO A 67 13.89 1.27 -5.19
N THR A 68 14.92 2.11 -4.98
CA THR A 68 14.78 3.45 -4.37
C THR A 68 13.84 4.36 -5.16
N ASN A 69 13.91 4.33 -6.50
CA ASN A 69 13.02 5.14 -7.34
C ASN A 69 11.58 4.62 -7.31
N ARG A 70 11.40 3.29 -7.29
CA ARG A 70 10.07 2.65 -7.23
C ARG A 70 9.34 2.96 -5.90
N MET A 71 10.07 3.03 -4.78
CA MET A 71 9.51 3.44 -3.49
C MET A 71 9.20 4.94 -3.39
N ARG A 72 9.78 5.78 -4.27
CA ARG A 72 9.75 7.25 -4.14
C ARG A 72 8.34 7.80 -3.96
N LEU A 73 7.36 7.29 -4.70
CA LEU A 73 5.97 7.76 -4.59
C LEU A 73 5.41 7.57 -3.18
N ILE A 74 5.63 6.40 -2.59
CA ILE A 74 5.14 6.09 -1.23
C ILE A 74 5.80 6.99 -0.20
N LEU A 75 7.10 7.26 -0.34
CA LEU A 75 7.82 8.15 0.56
C LEU A 75 7.38 9.61 0.43
N GLU A 76 7.15 10.08 -0.79
CA GLU A 76 6.61 11.42 -1.04
C GLU A 76 5.18 11.55 -0.46
N ILE A 77 4.35 10.50 -0.56
CA ILE A 77 3.03 10.44 0.09
C ILE A 77 3.16 10.50 1.63
N ARG A 78 4.01 9.65 2.22
CA ARG A 78 4.22 9.60 3.68
C ARG A 78 4.67 10.96 4.21
N ALA A 79 5.63 11.61 3.55
CA ALA A 79 6.12 12.93 3.92
C ALA A 79 4.99 13.98 3.84
N ALA A 80 4.25 14.01 2.73
CA ALA A 80 3.13 14.93 2.56
C ALA A 80 2.03 14.72 3.62
N ILE A 81 1.75 13.47 4.02
CA ILE A 81 0.83 13.19 5.12
C ILE A 81 1.35 13.79 6.43
N THR A 82 2.61 13.55 6.80
CA THR A 82 3.21 14.08 8.03
C THR A 82 3.10 15.60 8.13
N GLU A 83 3.25 16.30 7.01
CA GLU A 83 3.15 17.76 6.95
C GLU A 83 1.74 18.31 7.17
N ASN A 84 0.70 17.50 6.95
CA ASN A 84 -0.70 17.93 6.93
C ASN A 84 -1.55 17.40 8.09
N VAL A 85 -1.00 16.58 8.99
CA VAL A 85 -1.73 15.99 10.13
C VAL A 85 -1.11 16.36 11.47
N ARG A 86 -1.87 16.21 12.55
CA ARG A 86 -1.40 16.43 13.92
C ARG A 86 -0.25 15.48 14.30
N PRO A 87 0.66 15.89 15.20
CA PRO A 87 1.64 14.97 15.78
C PRO A 87 0.95 13.77 16.45
N GLY A 88 1.47 12.57 16.21
CA GLY A 88 0.92 11.32 16.74
C GLY A 88 -0.22 10.72 15.92
N PHE A 89 -0.58 11.32 14.79
CA PHE A 89 -1.45 10.67 13.81
C PHE A 89 -0.74 9.48 13.17
N ILE A 90 -1.34 8.30 13.28
CA ILE A 90 -0.74 7.02 12.90
C ILE A 90 -0.76 6.87 11.38
N VAL A 91 0.37 6.49 10.80
CA VAL A 91 0.48 6.14 9.38
C VAL A 91 1.07 4.74 9.24
N GLY A 92 0.20 3.80 8.87
CA GLY A 92 0.57 2.44 8.52
C GLY A 92 0.74 2.24 7.02
N ILE A 93 1.31 1.10 6.63
CA ILE A 93 1.36 0.66 5.24
C ILE A 93 1.10 -0.83 5.12
N LYS A 94 0.27 -1.21 4.15
CA LYS A 94 0.00 -2.59 3.77
C LYS A 94 0.76 -2.96 2.51
N ILE A 95 1.59 -4.00 2.56
CA ILE A 95 2.40 -4.49 1.43
C ILE A 95 2.16 -5.98 1.14
N ASN A 96 2.43 -6.38 -0.10
CA ASN A 96 2.35 -7.79 -0.49
C ASN A 96 3.43 -8.61 0.22
N SER A 97 3.06 -9.79 0.70
CA SER A 97 4.01 -10.75 1.29
C SER A 97 4.74 -11.59 0.25
N VAL A 98 4.12 -11.83 -0.92
CA VAL A 98 4.66 -12.57 -2.08
C VAL A 98 3.89 -12.15 -3.34
N GLU A 99 4.57 -11.73 -4.41
CA GLU A 99 4.01 -11.74 -5.77
C GLU A 99 4.22 -13.11 -6.42
N PHE A 100 3.19 -13.97 -6.42
CA PHE A 100 3.24 -15.29 -7.07
C PHE A 100 3.28 -15.15 -8.61
N GLU A 101 4.48 -14.98 -9.17
CA GLU A 101 4.79 -15.12 -10.60
C GLU A 101 5.97 -16.10 -10.76
N PRO A 102 6.00 -16.96 -11.79
CA PRO A 102 7.08 -17.95 -11.99
C PRO A 102 8.47 -17.33 -12.19
N ASP A 103 8.50 -16.04 -12.58
CA ASP A 103 9.69 -15.18 -12.69
C ASP A 103 9.63 -13.98 -11.69
N GLY A 104 8.84 -14.11 -10.63
CA GLY A 104 8.51 -13.10 -9.64
C GLY A 104 9.61 -12.79 -8.61
N ILE A 105 9.36 -11.81 -7.75
CA ILE A 105 10.35 -11.11 -6.91
C ILE A 105 10.88 -12.03 -5.78
N VAL A 106 12.07 -12.63 -5.96
CA VAL A 106 12.63 -13.58 -4.96
C VAL A 106 13.60 -12.92 -3.94
N ARG A 107 13.92 -11.62 -4.01
CA ARG A 107 14.86 -10.99 -3.05
C ARG A 107 14.56 -9.57 -2.55
N ASP A 108 13.73 -8.78 -3.22
CA ASP A 108 13.50 -7.36 -2.85
C ASP A 108 12.36 -7.17 -1.82
N GLU A 109 11.48 -8.16 -1.60
CA GLU A 109 10.29 -8.02 -0.73
C GLU A 109 10.63 -7.91 0.77
N ALA A 110 11.66 -8.63 1.24
CA ALA A 110 12.16 -8.49 2.61
C ALA A 110 12.82 -7.12 2.86
N TRP A 111 13.33 -6.47 1.81
CA TRP A 111 13.92 -5.14 1.88
C TRP A 111 12.84 -4.06 2.03
N GLU A 112 11.72 -4.19 1.30
CA GLU A 112 10.55 -3.30 1.44
C GLU A 112 9.94 -3.38 2.85
N LEU A 113 9.86 -4.60 3.41
CA LEU A 113 9.32 -4.84 4.76
C LEU A 113 10.18 -4.23 5.87
N CYS A 114 11.50 -4.47 5.84
CA CYS A 114 12.40 -4.03 6.90
C CYS A 114 12.68 -2.52 6.82
N ARG A 115 12.83 -1.93 5.62
CA ARG A 115 13.11 -0.50 5.48
C ARG A 115 11.90 0.40 5.70
N ALA A 116 10.70 -0.02 5.31
CA ALA A 116 9.50 0.81 5.52
C ALA A 116 9.36 1.22 6.99
N ARG A 117 9.51 0.27 7.92
CA ARG A 117 9.43 0.60 9.35
C ARG A 117 10.67 1.35 9.85
N GLU A 118 11.88 0.87 9.54
CA GLU A 118 13.10 1.40 10.17
C GLU A 118 13.58 2.74 9.60
N GLU A 119 13.39 2.99 8.31
CA GLU A 119 13.96 4.15 7.60
C GLU A 119 12.92 5.22 7.25
N HIS A 120 11.63 4.85 7.23
CA HIS A 120 10.57 5.69 6.66
C HIS A 120 9.44 6.02 7.66
N GLU A 121 9.67 5.70 8.94
CA GLU A 121 8.82 6.11 10.07
C GLU A 121 7.33 5.74 9.87
N PHE A 122 7.06 4.57 9.27
CA PHE A 122 5.73 3.97 9.33
C PHE A 122 5.52 3.38 10.73
N ASP A 123 4.37 3.69 11.33
CA ASP A 123 4.04 3.24 12.69
C ASP A 123 3.81 1.73 12.76
N PHE A 124 3.28 1.15 11.67
CA PHE A 124 3.16 -0.29 11.49
C PHE A 124 3.17 -0.68 10.01
N VAL A 125 3.51 -1.95 9.76
CA VAL A 125 3.51 -2.56 8.43
C VAL A 125 2.61 -3.78 8.48
N GLU A 126 1.54 -3.79 7.69
CA GLU A 126 0.67 -4.94 7.48
C GLU A 126 1.17 -5.78 6.29
N LEU A 127 1.17 -7.10 6.48
CA LEU A 127 1.49 -8.07 5.45
C LEU A 127 0.24 -8.70 4.86
N SER A 128 0.13 -8.66 3.53
CA SER A 128 -0.99 -9.28 2.83
C SER A 128 -0.59 -10.47 1.95
N GLY A 129 -1.39 -11.54 2.03
CA GLY A 129 -1.22 -12.73 1.19
C GLY A 129 -1.97 -12.61 -0.13
N GLY A 130 -1.23 -12.60 -1.25
CA GLY A 130 -1.73 -12.94 -2.58
C GLY A 130 -2.48 -11.84 -3.38
N ARG A 131 -2.49 -12.00 -4.71
CA ARG A 131 -3.31 -11.25 -5.67
C ARG A 131 -4.64 -11.98 -5.92
N TYR A 132 -5.70 -11.24 -6.28
CA TYR A 132 -6.96 -11.81 -6.79
C TYR A 132 -6.76 -12.43 -8.19
N LYS A 133 -6.21 -13.66 -8.28
CA LYS A 133 -6.33 -14.51 -9.46
C LYS A 133 -6.44 -15.98 -9.02
N ASN A 134 -7.49 -16.64 -9.51
CA ASN A 134 -7.88 -18.05 -9.37
C ASN A 134 -8.51 -18.41 -8.01
N LEU A 135 -9.85 -18.35 -7.95
CA LEU A 135 -10.66 -18.97 -6.89
C LEU A 135 -10.91 -20.47 -7.11
N ASP A 136 -10.33 -21.05 -8.17
CA ASP A 136 -10.45 -22.46 -8.47
C ASP A 136 -9.06 -23.07 -8.36
N GLU A 137 -8.94 -24.04 -7.43
CA GLU A 137 -7.78 -24.93 -7.21
C GLU A 137 -6.64 -24.40 -6.31
N ASP A 138 -6.84 -24.36 -4.98
CA ASP A 138 -5.92 -25.03 -4.03
C ASP A 138 -6.51 -25.09 -2.59
N ASP A 139 -6.96 -26.27 -2.16
CA ASP A 139 -7.54 -26.56 -0.83
C ASP A 139 -6.45 -26.88 0.22
N THR A 140 -5.25 -26.33 0.08
CA THR A 140 -4.11 -26.60 0.98
C THR A 140 -3.84 -25.49 2.00
N ALA A 141 -4.66 -24.44 2.02
CA ALA A 141 -4.59 -23.32 2.98
C ALA A 141 -5.16 -23.67 4.37
N LYS A 142 -4.54 -24.62 5.10
CA LYS A 142 -4.80 -24.81 6.54
C LYS A 142 -3.54 -25.21 7.30
N HIS A 143 -2.72 -24.23 7.66
CA HIS A 143 -1.76 -24.17 8.79
C HIS A 143 -0.71 -23.11 8.41
N VAL A 144 -0.77 -21.86 8.87
CA VAL A 144 -0.55 -21.42 10.24
C VAL A 144 -1.33 -20.12 10.43
N ILE A 145 -2.49 -20.19 11.09
CA ILE A 145 -3.25 -19.01 11.53
C ILE A 145 -3.10 -18.97 13.05
N SER A 146 -2.24 -18.08 13.54
CA SER A 146 -2.29 -17.66 14.93
C SER A 146 -3.63 -16.93 15.13
N LYS A 147 -4.56 -17.61 15.80
CA LYS A 147 -5.87 -17.10 16.18
C LYS A 147 -5.72 -15.75 16.91
N LYS A 148 -5.98 -14.64 16.22
CA LYS A 148 -6.71 -13.46 16.72
C LYS A 148 -6.73 -12.35 15.65
N HIS A 149 -7.94 -11.92 15.29
CA HIS A 149 -8.32 -10.76 14.47
C HIS A 149 -8.35 -10.97 12.95
N GLU A 150 -9.38 -11.68 12.49
CA GLU A 150 -10.01 -11.37 11.21
C GLU A 150 -10.99 -10.20 11.43
N ALA A 151 -10.83 -9.13 10.65
CA ALA A 151 -11.90 -8.47 9.89
C ALA A 151 -11.49 -7.02 9.53
N VAL A 152 -10.65 -6.84 8.50
CA VAL A 152 -10.76 -5.65 7.63
C VAL A 152 -10.26 -6.05 6.24
N SER A 153 -11.16 -6.28 5.29
CA SER A 153 -10.78 -6.38 3.88
C SER A 153 -11.82 -5.73 2.98
N SER A 154 -11.29 -5.13 1.91
CA SER A 154 -11.95 -4.47 0.77
C SER A 154 -12.53 -3.07 1.00
N LEU A 155 -11.65 -2.07 0.83
CA LEU A 155 -11.86 -0.61 0.64
C LEU A 155 -12.97 0.03 1.46
N ASP A 156 -12.67 0.54 2.66
CA ASP A 156 -13.42 1.64 3.25
C ASP A 156 -12.69 2.24 4.46
N PHE A 157 -12.87 3.54 4.65
CA PHE A 157 -12.52 4.37 5.80
C PHE A 157 -12.67 3.59 7.13
N THR A 158 -11.57 3.23 7.80
CA THR A 158 -11.66 2.46 9.06
C THR A 158 -12.11 3.36 10.21
N LEU A 159 -13.43 3.45 10.43
CA LEU A 159 -14.07 3.93 11.66
C LEU A 159 -13.67 3.02 12.82
N SER A 160 -12.89 3.53 13.77
CA SER A 160 -12.87 3.00 15.12
C SER A 160 -13.52 4.00 16.08
N GLU A 161 -14.84 3.90 16.23
CA GLU A 161 -15.51 4.45 17.42
C GLU A 161 -15.13 3.58 18.63
N VAL A 162 -14.47 4.18 19.62
CA VAL A 162 -14.52 3.69 21.00
C VAL A 162 -15.16 4.79 21.84
N GLY A 163 -16.49 4.76 21.88
CA GLY A 163 -17.29 5.55 22.81
C GLY A 163 -16.91 5.20 24.24
N ARG A 164 -16.44 6.22 24.98
CA ARG A 164 -16.31 6.15 26.43
C ARG A 164 -17.67 6.44 27.05
N TYR A 165 -18.20 5.49 27.82
CA TYR A 165 -18.90 5.79 29.06
C TYR A 165 -17.99 5.42 30.22
#